data_AF-A0A7C1M0Q4-F1
#
_entry.id   AF-A0A7C1M0Q4-F1
#
_cell.length_a   1.000
_cell.length_b   1.000
_cell.length_c   1.000
_cell.angle_alpha   90.00
_cell.angle_beta   90.00
_cell.angle_gamma   90.00
#
_symmetry.space_group_name_H-M   'P 1'
#
loop_
_entity.id
_entity.type
_entity.pdbx_description
1 polymer ?
#
loop_
_entity_poly.entity_id
_entity_poly.type
_entity_poly.pdbx_seq_one_letter_code
_entity_poly.pdbx_strand_id
1 'polypeptide(L)'
;MSAVKAPSCAPSKTFWLELTGQQSLAGHEYVLSEIGEDGREVVTPFEICEKHQGRKGPIFAGHVEQPKKRSLVLQLKGDETINVPIIDEESIGPHVLKAPQRNYQDNLMVSVHPTLFCDSGELTHPRPMSGYEEVIGAPLRTGWIYVFFRGRLWRELAVVTSESAAPVLRDTAVAQARTASVEACNDRKATGPELDVIHIPARLNGTDVYSNVYLAFSETQWSWEYISALELNTDYVTARCRSAKAIWAFLGGQPSLRGGWKHLDEMPAMRARDSAIESDAALPGHWLHDVDGAKSQQAQDALVAQRDAIEADERVVDADYFIETPSLYPRWRQLHLQGEALPAINAGTDVLNTLRGRHLVTLHLRDSLQAAR
;
A
#
# COMPACT_ATOMS: atom_id res chain seq x y z
N MET A 1 -29.38 -51.27 0.73
CA MET A 1 -28.80 -49.93 0.92
C MET A 1 -28.14 -49.52 -0.38
N SER A 2 -28.74 -48.57 -1.10
CA SER A 2 -28.26 -48.13 -2.41
C SER A 2 -27.00 -47.30 -2.24
N ALA A 3 -25.89 -47.72 -2.85
CA ALA A 3 -24.66 -46.96 -2.88
C ALA A 3 -24.91 -45.63 -3.61
N VAL A 4 -24.85 -44.53 -2.86
CA VAL A 4 -24.85 -43.18 -3.43
C VAL A 4 -23.61 -43.07 -4.31
N LYS A 5 -23.79 -43.20 -5.63
CA LYS A 5 -22.77 -42.83 -6.61
C LYS A 5 -22.43 -41.37 -6.35
N ALA A 6 -21.17 -41.10 -6.03
CA ALA A 6 -20.64 -39.75 -6.07
C ALA A 6 -20.99 -39.14 -7.44
N PRO A 7 -21.54 -37.93 -7.50
CA PRO A 7 -21.86 -37.30 -8.78
C PRO A 7 -20.58 -37.25 -9.61
N SER A 8 -20.68 -37.66 -10.88
CA SER A 8 -19.57 -37.55 -11.82
C SER A 8 -19.23 -36.06 -11.95
N CYS A 9 -18.12 -35.64 -11.34
CA CYS A 9 -17.57 -34.31 -11.53
C CYS A 9 -17.26 -34.16 -13.02
N ALA A 10 -18.11 -33.45 -13.76
CA ALA A 10 -17.66 -32.85 -14.99
C ALA A 10 -16.41 -32.02 -14.63
N PRO A 11 -15.30 -32.13 -15.39
CA PRO A 11 -14.16 -31.26 -15.17
C PRO A 11 -14.67 -29.83 -15.19
N SER A 12 -14.26 -29.01 -14.21
CA SER A 12 -14.60 -27.59 -14.27
C SER A 12 -14.10 -27.05 -15.61
N LYS A 13 -14.84 -26.13 -16.21
CA LYS A 13 -14.41 -25.41 -17.42
C LYS A 13 -13.94 -24.01 -17.05
N THR A 14 -13.32 -23.89 -15.88
CA THR A 14 -13.13 -22.60 -15.23
C THR A 14 -11.82 -22.57 -14.47
N PHE A 15 -11.04 -21.52 -14.73
CA PHE A 15 -9.93 -21.10 -13.91
C PHE A 15 -10.46 -20.13 -12.85
N TRP A 16 -10.29 -20.48 -11.57
CA TRP A 16 -10.78 -19.67 -10.47
C TRP A 16 -9.67 -18.80 -9.91
N LEU A 17 -9.97 -17.52 -9.72
CA LEU A 17 -9.12 -16.57 -9.03
C LEU A 17 -9.88 -15.99 -7.84
N GLU A 18 -9.28 -15.96 -6.67
CA GLU A 18 -9.84 -15.27 -5.49
C GLU A 18 -9.07 -13.97 -5.24
N LEU A 19 -9.77 -12.92 -4.81
CA LEU A 19 -9.17 -11.67 -4.35
C LEU A 19 -9.59 -11.43 -2.90
N THR A 20 -8.62 -11.20 -2.01
CA THR A 20 -8.93 -10.57 -0.72
C THR A 20 -9.01 -9.07 -0.91
N GLY A 21 -9.90 -8.39 -0.19
CA GLY A 21 -10.17 -6.98 -0.41
C GLY A 21 -11.53 -6.79 -1.07
N GLN A 22 -12.56 -6.48 -0.29
CA GLN A 22 -13.83 -6.03 -0.84
C GLN A 22 -13.65 -4.67 -1.52
N GLN A 23 -14.48 -4.40 -2.54
CA GLN A 23 -14.51 -3.11 -3.25
C GLN A 23 -13.15 -2.65 -3.79
N SER A 24 -12.25 -3.59 -4.07
CA SER A 24 -10.86 -3.32 -4.47
C SER A 24 -10.63 -3.40 -5.98
N LEU A 25 -11.70 -3.58 -6.76
CA LEU A 25 -11.62 -3.76 -8.20
C LEU A 25 -11.63 -2.47 -9.01
N ALA A 26 -11.85 -1.30 -8.39
CA ALA A 26 -11.82 -0.04 -9.13
C ALA A 26 -10.48 0.09 -9.88
N GLY A 27 -10.55 0.34 -11.20
CA GLY A 27 -9.39 0.42 -12.08
C GLY A 27 -8.70 -0.91 -12.42
N HIS A 28 -9.15 -2.04 -11.90
CA HIS A 28 -8.53 -3.37 -12.06
C HIS A 28 -9.44 -4.35 -12.81
N GLU A 29 -8.94 -4.97 -13.88
CA GLU A 29 -9.64 -6.05 -14.59
C GLU A 29 -8.72 -7.24 -14.79
N TYR A 30 -9.16 -8.43 -14.38
CA TYR A 30 -8.41 -9.67 -14.64
C TYR A 30 -8.85 -10.27 -15.97
N VAL A 31 -7.88 -10.66 -16.79
CA VAL A 31 -8.12 -11.25 -18.11
C VAL A 31 -7.19 -12.45 -18.34
N LEU A 32 -7.63 -13.39 -19.16
CA LEU A 32 -6.75 -14.40 -19.78
C LEU A 32 -6.37 -13.91 -21.17
N SER A 33 -5.08 -13.98 -21.49
CA SER A 33 -4.56 -13.74 -22.83
C SER A 33 -4.03 -15.03 -23.44
N GLU A 34 -4.41 -15.33 -24.68
CA GLU A 34 -3.95 -16.47 -25.48
C GLU A 34 -3.44 -15.95 -26.83
N ILE A 35 -2.21 -16.31 -27.22
CA ILE A 35 -1.71 -16.05 -28.57
C ILE A 35 -2.18 -17.20 -29.47
N GLY A 36 -3.04 -16.89 -30.45
CA GLY A 36 -3.55 -17.84 -31.41
C GLY A 36 -2.49 -18.33 -32.40
N GLU A 37 -2.81 -19.41 -33.14
CA GLU A 37 -1.92 -19.94 -34.19
C GLU A 37 -1.67 -18.94 -35.33
N ASP A 38 -2.57 -17.98 -35.52
CA ASP A 38 -2.46 -16.86 -36.46
C ASP A 38 -1.60 -15.70 -35.91
N GLY A 39 -1.03 -15.85 -34.71
CA GLY A 39 -0.23 -14.84 -34.02
C GLY A 39 -1.04 -13.71 -33.40
N ARG A 40 -2.38 -13.78 -33.43
CA ARG A 40 -3.24 -12.75 -32.81
C ARG A 40 -3.46 -13.06 -31.34
N GLU A 41 -3.41 -12.02 -30.52
CA GLU A 41 -3.74 -12.11 -29.10
C GLU A 41 -5.26 -12.08 -28.90
N VAL A 42 -5.79 -13.09 -28.22
CA VAL A 42 -7.18 -13.18 -27.80
C VAL A 42 -7.24 -12.96 -26.30
N VAL A 43 -7.92 -11.89 -25.89
CA VAL A 43 -8.09 -11.51 -24.48
C VAL A 43 -9.52 -11.82 -24.04
N THR A 44 -9.65 -12.59 -22.95
CA THR A 44 -10.95 -12.98 -22.38
C THR A 44 -11.04 -12.48 -20.93
N PRO A 45 -11.99 -11.58 -20.59
CA PRO A 45 -12.12 -11.07 -19.24
C PRO A 45 -12.65 -12.14 -18.28
N PHE A 46 -12.27 -11.99 -17.02
CA PHE A 46 -12.88 -12.75 -15.93
C PHE A 46 -14.22 -12.14 -15.53
N GLU A 47 -15.13 -12.99 -15.08
CA GLU A 47 -16.41 -12.59 -14.51
C GLU A 47 -16.41 -12.79 -13.00
N ILE A 48 -17.03 -11.87 -12.25
CA ILE A 48 -17.25 -12.07 -10.81
C ILE A 48 -18.24 -13.21 -10.63
N CYS A 49 -17.89 -14.19 -9.79
CA CYS A 49 -18.77 -15.31 -9.48
C CYS A 49 -19.89 -14.87 -8.53
N GLU A 50 -21.11 -14.72 -9.06
CA GLU A 50 -22.28 -14.32 -8.25
C GLU A 50 -22.72 -15.40 -7.24
N LYS A 51 -22.39 -16.68 -7.50
CA LYS A 51 -22.83 -17.81 -6.69
C LYS A 51 -21.92 -18.12 -5.52
N HIS A 52 -20.65 -17.72 -5.60
CA HIS A 52 -19.62 -18.09 -4.63
C HIS A 52 -18.78 -16.88 -4.26
N GLN A 53 -18.76 -16.58 -2.96
CA GLN A 53 -17.90 -15.55 -2.40
C GLN A 53 -16.67 -16.19 -1.75
N GLY A 54 -15.52 -15.54 -1.91
CA GLY A 54 -14.28 -15.90 -1.24
C GLY A 54 -14.34 -15.56 0.25
N ARG A 55 -13.27 -15.89 0.97
CA ARG A 55 -13.24 -15.72 2.44
C ARG A 55 -13.21 -14.24 2.85
N LYS A 56 -12.53 -13.42 2.05
CA LYS A 56 -12.25 -12.01 2.35
C LYS A 56 -12.50 -11.09 1.15
N GLY A 57 -13.27 -11.55 0.16
CA GLY A 57 -13.51 -10.82 -1.08
C GLY A 57 -14.11 -11.69 -2.19
N PRO A 58 -14.15 -11.19 -3.42
CA PRO A 58 -14.79 -11.89 -4.55
C PRO A 58 -13.97 -13.07 -5.07
N ILE A 59 -14.66 -14.00 -5.74
CA ILE A 59 -14.07 -15.01 -6.61
C ILE A 59 -14.42 -14.65 -8.04
N PHE A 60 -13.47 -14.87 -8.95
CA PHE A 60 -13.61 -14.65 -10.38
C PHE A 60 -13.51 -15.96 -11.14
N ALA A 61 -14.26 -16.04 -12.24
CA ALA A 61 -14.30 -17.15 -13.17
C ALA A 61 -13.68 -16.72 -14.50
N GLY A 62 -12.58 -17.35 -14.90
CA GLY A 62 -12.05 -17.30 -16.25
C GLY A 62 -12.44 -18.57 -17.01
N HIS A 63 -13.11 -18.45 -18.15
CA HIS A 63 -13.56 -19.63 -18.90
C HIS A 63 -12.38 -20.35 -19.57
N VAL A 64 -12.14 -21.60 -19.17
CA VAL A 64 -11.03 -22.42 -19.67
C VAL A 64 -11.47 -23.87 -19.78
N GLU A 65 -11.67 -24.35 -21.00
CA GLU A 65 -12.13 -25.73 -21.23
C GLU A 65 -11.01 -26.78 -21.09
N GLN A 66 -9.78 -26.41 -21.46
CA GLN A 66 -8.62 -27.29 -21.45
C GLN A 66 -7.33 -26.52 -21.13
N PRO A 67 -6.34 -27.17 -20.52
CA PRO A 67 -5.01 -26.58 -20.34
C PRO A 67 -4.40 -26.16 -21.67
N LYS A 68 -4.04 -24.88 -21.79
CA LYS A 68 -3.24 -24.37 -22.91
C LYS A 68 -2.29 -23.29 -22.40
N LYS A 69 -1.32 -22.95 -23.25
CA LYS A 69 -0.39 -21.85 -23.00
C LYS A 69 -1.14 -20.52 -23.03
N ARG A 70 -1.20 -19.81 -21.91
CA ARG A 70 -1.91 -18.54 -21.72
C ARG A 70 -1.22 -17.69 -20.66
N SER A 71 -1.53 -16.40 -20.67
CA SER A 71 -1.12 -15.47 -19.62
C SER A 71 -2.33 -15.05 -18.78
N LEU A 72 -2.15 -14.98 -17.46
CA LEU A 72 -3.08 -14.29 -16.56
C LEU A 72 -2.59 -12.85 -16.43
N VAL A 73 -3.41 -11.89 -16.84
CA VAL A 73 -3.02 -10.48 -16.89
C VAL A 73 -3.99 -9.66 -16.04
N LEU A 74 -3.42 -8.73 -15.28
CA LEU A 74 -4.16 -7.65 -14.64
C LEU A 74 -4.10 -6.42 -15.54
N GLN A 75 -5.23 -6.04 -16.14
CA GLN A 75 -5.36 -4.83 -16.93
C GLN A 75 -5.77 -3.67 -16.03
N LEU A 76 -5.05 -2.55 -16.16
CA LEU A 76 -5.32 -1.31 -15.47
C LEU A 76 -5.82 -0.29 -16.50
N LYS A 77 -7.07 0.15 -16.38
CA LYS A 77 -7.73 1.04 -17.37
C LYS A 77 -7.64 2.50 -16.93
N GLY A 78 -6.53 3.17 -17.26
CA GLY A 78 -6.30 4.58 -16.97
C GLY A 78 -6.41 5.45 -18.22
N ASP A 79 -5.54 6.45 -18.32
CA ASP A 79 -5.32 7.24 -19.55
C ASP A 79 -4.90 6.29 -20.69
N GLU A 80 -4.13 5.26 -20.34
CA GLU A 80 -3.79 4.13 -21.19
C GLU A 80 -4.12 2.81 -20.47
N THR A 81 -4.28 1.73 -21.25
CA THR A 81 -4.41 0.38 -20.68
C THR A 81 -3.03 -0.18 -20.40
N ILE A 82 -2.74 -0.44 -19.13
CA ILE A 82 -1.50 -1.07 -18.70
C ILE A 82 -1.76 -2.55 -18.43
N ASN A 83 -1.05 -3.42 -19.13
CA ASN A 83 -1.10 -4.87 -18.93
C ASN A 83 -0.01 -5.29 -17.94
N VAL A 84 -0.41 -5.82 -16.79
CA VAL A 84 0.49 -6.33 -15.76
C VAL A 84 0.40 -7.86 -15.75
N PRO A 85 1.36 -8.59 -16.36
CA PRO A 85 1.33 -10.05 -16.39
C PRO A 85 1.56 -10.62 -14.99
N ILE A 86 0.67 -11.52 -14.54
CA ILE A 86 0.76 -12.24 -13.26
C ILE A 86 1.34 -13.65 -13.48
N ILE A 87 0.80 -14.34 -14.49
CA ILE A 87 1.32 -15.60 -15.03
C ILE A 87 1.59 -15.31 -16.50
N ASP A 88 2.78 -15.64 -16.98
CA ASP A 88 3.19 -15.32 -18.34
C ASP A 88 3.45 -16.59 -19.13
N GLU A 89 2.63 -16.83 -20.15
CA GLU A 89 2.84 -17.88 -21.14
C GLU A 89 3.01 -19.29 -20.54
N GLU A 90 2.31 -19.58 -19.43
CA GLU A 90 2.31 -20.88 -18.75
C GLU A 90 1.09 -21.73 -19.17
N SER A 91 1.10 -23.02 -18.85
CA SER A 91 -0.06 -23.90 -19.08
C SER A 91 -1.16 -23.59 -18.05
N ILE A 92 -2.17 -22.83 -18.46
CA ILE A 92 -3.33 -22.47 -17.64
C ILE A 92 -4.51 -23.36 -18.06
N GLY A 93 -5.02 -24.12 -17.10
CA GLY A 93 -6.13 -25.05 -17.27
C GLY A 93 -7.27 -24.83 -16.28
N PRO A 94 -8.33 -25.63 -16.37
CA PRO A 94 -9.39 -25.58 -15.39
C PRO A 94 -8.92 -26.04 -14.01
N HIS A 95 -9.42 -25.38 -12.96
CA HIS A 95 -9.21 -25.77 -11.58
C HIS A 95 -10.55 -26.10 -10.93
N VAL A 96 -10.56 -27.11 -10.05
CA VAL A 96 -11.75 -27.40 -9.25
C VAL A 96 -11.94 -26.25 -8.26
N LEU A 97 -13.17 -25.70 -8.22
CA LEU A 97 -13.51 -24.69 -7.22
C LEU A 97 -13.36 -25.29 -5.83
N LYS A 98 -12.45 -24.76 -5.03
CA LYS A 98 -12.28 -25.18 -3.64
C LYS A 98 -13.41 -24.62 -2.81
N ALA A 99 -13.90 -25.39 -1.84
CA ALA A 99 -14.95 -24.95 -0.91
C ALA A 99 -14.51 -23.64 -0.21
N PRO A 100 -15.10 -22.47 -0.57
CA PRO A 100 -14.52 -21.17 -0.19
C PRO A 100 -14.46 -20.96 1.31
N GLN A 101 -15.43 -21.54 2.05
CA GLN A 101 -15.49 -21.45 3.51
C GLN A 101 -14.34 -22.19 4.22
N ARG A 102 -13.66 -23.13 3.55
CA ARG A 102 -12.61 -23.97 4.15
C ARG A 102 -11.23 -23.64 3.62
N ASN A 103 -11.12 -23.32 2.33
CA ASN A 103 -9.85 -23.17 1.65
C ASN A 103 -9.88 -21.97 0.71
N TYR A 104 -8.75 -21.26 0.62
CA TYR A 104 -8.50 -20.33 -0.48
C TYR A 104 -8.35 -21.07 -1.81
N GLN A 105 -8.70 -20.40 -2.92
CA GLN A 105 -8.49 -20.93 -4.26
C GLN A 105 -6.99 -21.13 -4.59
N ASP A 106 -6.73 -21.86 -5.68
CA ASP A 106 -5.36 -22.11 -6.16
C ASP A 106 -4.69 -20.88 -6.77
N ASN A 107 -5.48 -19.89 -7.14
CA ASN A 107 -5.01 -18.58 -7.57
C ASN A 107 -5.63 -17.54 -6.65
N LEU A 108 -4.78 -16.78 -5.96
CA LEU A 108 -5.19 -15.86 -4.92
C LEU A 108 -4.36 -14.57 -5.02
N MET A 109 -5.06 -13.46 -5.13
CA MET A 109 -4.52 -12.11 -5.01
C MET A 109 -4.91 -11.53 -3.65
N VAL A 110 -4.05 -10.68 -3.09
CA VAL A 110 -4.29 -9.97 -1.84
C VAL A 110 -4.23 -8.47 -2.09
N SER A 111 -5.30 -7.76 -1.75
CA SER A 111 -5.32 -6.29 -1.80
C SER A 111 -4.56 -5.71 -0.61
N VAL A 112 -3.59 -4.85 -0.92
CA VAL A 112 -2.73 -4.18 0.05
C VAL A 112 -2.84 -2.68 -0.14
N HIS A 113 -3.12 -1.94 0.94
CA HIS A 113 -2.95 -0.48 0.96
C HIS A 113 -1.61 -0.17 1.65
N PRO A 114 -0.55 0.20 0.91
CA PRO A 114 0.74 0.50 1.52
C PRO A 114 0.65 1.74 2.42
N THR A 115 1.44 1.76 3.48
CA THR A 115 1.62 2.89 4.39
C THR A 115 3.12 3.15 4.55
N LEU A 116 3.53 4.23 5.18
CA LEU A 116 4.95 4.49 5.46
C LEU A 116 5.26 4.30 6.94
N PHE A 117 6.49 3.91 7.24
CA PHE A 117 7.02 4.11 8.58
C PHE A 117 7.03 5.61 8.89
N CYS A 118 6.42 5.98 10.01
CA CYS A 118 6.53 7.32 10.60
C CYS A 118 7.17 7.14 11.97
N ASP A 119 8.33 7.78 12.12
CA ASP A 119 9.06 7.76 13.37
C ASP A 119 8.28 8.58 14.42
N SER A 120 8.08 8.00 15.59
CA SER A 120 7.50 8.65 16.75
C SER A 120 8.51 9.50 17.51
N GLY A 121 9.57 9.96 16.85
CA GLY A 121 10.60 10.85 17.39
C GLY A 121 11.88 10.12 17.81
N GLU A 122 12.84 10.04 16.91
CA GLU A 122 14.26 10.03 17.22
C GLU A 122 14.61 11.27 18.06
N LEU A 123 14.64 11.15 19.39
CA LEU A 123 15.57 11.90 20.26
C LEU A 123 15.58 11.48 21.75
N THR A 124 14.86 10.44 22.19
CA THR A 124 15.02 9.91 23.56
C THR A 124 15.69 8.54 23.56
N HIS A 125 17.02 8.55 23.42
CA HIS A 125 17.83 7.48 23.98
C HIS A 125 18.19 7.83 25.44
N PRO A 126 18.06 6.89 26.40
CA PRO A 126 17.66 5.51 26.20
C PRO A 126 16.14 5.39 26.08
N ARG A 127 15.68 4.53 25.16
CA ARG A 127 14.26 4.20 24.94
C ARG A 127 13.54 4.01 26.28
N PRO A 128 12.31 4.50 26.45
CA PRO A 128 11.54 4.23 27.65
C PRO A 128 11.50 2.72 27.90
N MET A 129 11.86 2.32 29.12
CA MET A 129 11.84 0.92 29.58
C MET A 129 10.42 0.31 29.52
N SER A 130 9.40 1.12 29.26
CA SER A 130 7.99 0.75 29.14
C SER A 130 7.55 0.58 27.67
N GLY A 131 8.04 -0.46 26.99
CA GLY A 131 7.30 -1.27 26.01
C GLY A 131 6.36 -0.67 24.95
N TYR A 132 6.42 0.62 24.59
CA TYR A 132 5.60 1.18 23.51
C TYR A 132 6.10 0.67 22.15
N GLU A 133 5.18 0.24 21.26
CA GLU A 133 5.50 -0.02 19.85
C GLU A 133 5.90 1.30 19.17
N GLU A 134 7.18 1.65 19.17
CA GLU A 134 7.77 2.88 18.55
C GLU A 134 7.77 2.84 17.00
N VAL A 135 6.75 2.25 16.40
CA VAL A 135 6.54 2.20 14.95
C VAL A 135 5.08 2.53 14.67
N ILE A 136 4.83 3.75 14.19
CA ILE A 136 3.52 4.15 13.71
C ILE A 136 3.54 4.04 12.19
N GLY A 137 2.61 3.28 11.61
CA GLY A 137 2.35 3.36 10.18
C GLY A 137 1.62 4.66 9.88
N ALA A 138 2.03 5.44 8.89
CA ALA A 138 1.35 6.65 8.46
C ALA A 138 0.82 6.49 7.02
N PRO A 139 -0.16 7.30 6.60
CA PRO A 139 -0.56 7.35 5.20
C PRO A 139 0.65 7.64 4.29
N LEU A 140 0.53 7.29 3.01
CA LEU A 140 1.60 7.58 2.06
C LEU A 140 1.79 9.10 1.91
N ARG A 141 3.00 9.50 1.50
CA ARG A 141 3.31 10.85 1.01
C ARG A 141 3.57 10.81 -0.50
N THR A 142 3.57 11.97 -1.15
CA THR A 142 3.93 12.07 -2.56
C THR A 142 5.27 11.39 -2.84
N GLY A 143 5.32 10.56 -3.87
CA GLY A 143 6.49 9.77 -4.21
C GLY A 143 6.15 8.59 -5.11
N TRP A 144 6.84 7.48 -4.90
CA TRP A 144 6.80 6.32 -5.79
C TRP A 144 6.84 5.02 -4.99
N ILE A 145 6.02 4.06 -5.41
CA ILE A 145 6.01 2.69 -4.92
C ILE A 145 6.52 1.76 -6.01
N TYR A 146 7.43 0.88 -5.62
CA TYR A 146 8.00 -0.16 -6.47
C TYR A 146 7.56 -1.51 -5.95
N VAL A 147 7.01 -2.34 -6.84
CA VAL A 147 6.68 -3.73 -6.55
C VAL A 147 7.54 -4.62 -7.42
N PHE A 148 8.40 -5.40 -6.78
CA PHE A 148 9.18 -6.45 -7.43
C PHE A 148 8.47 -7.78 -7.25
N PHE A 149 8.38 -8.56 -8.32
CA PHE A 149 7.85 -9.92 -8.30
C PHE A 149 8.81 -10.85 -9.03
N ARG A 150 9.18 -11.97 -8.39
CA ARG A 150 10.16 -12.95 -8.93
C ARG A 150 11.48 -12.27 -9.38
N GLY A 151 11.95 -11.31 -8.58
CA GLY A 151 13.23 -10.61 -8.79
C GLY A 151 13.22 -9.50 -9.85
N ARG A 152 12.07 -9.20 -10.47
CA ARG A 152 11.94 -8.12 -11.47
C ARG A 152 10.93 -7.08 -11.03
N LEU A 153 11.15 -5.82 -11.42
CA LEU A 153 10.16 -4.75 -11.28
C LEU A 153 8.90 -5.14 -12.04
N TRP A 154 7.83 -5.27 -11.28
CA TRP A 154 6.54 -5.75 -11.73
C TRP A 154 5.55 -4.61 -11.88
N ARG A 155 5.52 -3.70 -10.90
CA ARG A 155 4.74 -2.47 -10.95
C ARG A 155 5.55 -1.31 -10.40
N GLU A 156 5.34 -0.15 -10.99
CA GLU A 156 5.81 1.14 -10.49
C GLU A 156 4.61 2.07 -10.44
N LEU A 157 4.38 2.68 -9.28
CA LEU A 157 3.22 3.51 -9.03
C LEU A 157 3.66 4.87 -8.50
N ALA A 158 3.20 5.95 -9.12
CA ALA A 158 3.26 7.27 -8.53
C ALA A 158 2.24 7.36 -7.39
N VAL A 159 2.65 7.94 -6.27
CA VAL A 159 1.77 8.31 -5.16
C VAL A 159 1.49 9.80 -5.28
N VAL A 160 0.22 10.16 -5.41
CA VAL A 160 -0.25 11.54 -5.40
C VAL A 160 -1.04 11.76 -4.11
N THR A 161 -0.66 12.77 -3.34
CA THR A 161 -1.33 13.11 -2.08
C THR A 161 -1.89 14.51 -2.12
N SER A 162 -2.95 14.74 -1.36
CA SER A 162 -3.47 16.06 -1.05
C SER A 162 -3.71 16.16 0.46
N GLU A 163 -3.80 17.39 0.97
CA GLU A 163 -3.99 17.64 2.42
C GLU A 163 -5.39 17.21 2.93
N SER A 164 -6.35 16.99 2.02
CA SER A 164 -7.76 16.75 2.35
C SER A 164 -8.31 15.41 1.84
N ALA A 165 -7.52 14.63 1.11
CA ALA A 165 -7.95 13.35 0.54
C ALA A 165 -6.93 12.23 0.79
N ALA A 166 -7.41 11.00 0.63
CA ALA A 166 -6.56 9.82 0.71
C ALA A 166 -5.51 9.81 -0.42
N PRO A 167 -4.32 9.24 -0.17
CA PRO A 167 -3.32 9.08 -1.20
C PRO A 167 -3.86 8.21 -2.34
N VAL A 168 -3.59 8.63 -3.57
CA VAL A 168 -3.95 7.91 -4.79
C VAL A 168 -2.70 7.34 -5.44
N LEU A 169 -2.81 6.12 -5.95
CA LEU A 169 -1.75 5.42 -6.67
C LEU A 169 -2.05 5.41 -8.16
N ARG A 170 -1.05 5.65 -9.01
CA ARG A 170 -1.17 5.57 -10.47
C ARG A 170 0.00 4.80 -11.07
N ASP A 171 -0.29 3.72 -11.80
CA ASP A 171 0.76 2.89 -12.40
C ASP A 171 1.44 3.56 -13.60
N THR A 172 2.71 3.23 -13.79
CA THR A 172 3.48 3.47 -15.02
C THR A 172 3.49 2.22 -15.88
N ALA A 173 3.50 2.38 -17.20
CA ALA A 173 3.62 1.28 -18.16
C ALA A 173 5.04 0.67 -18.17
N VAL A 174 5.40 -0.09 -17.13
CA VAL A 174 6.75 -0.67 -16.94
C VAL A 174 7.21 -1.45 -18.17
N ALA A 175 6.33 -2.26 -18.77
CA ALA A 175 6.67 -3.06 -19.95
C ALA A 175 7.13 -2.20 -21.14
N GLN A 176 6.45 -1.08 -21.40
CA GLN A 176 6.84 -0.14 -22.45
C GLN A 176 8.18 0.54 -22.11
N ALA A 177 8.36 0.95 -20.84
CA ALA A 177 9.59 1.57 -20.37
C ALA A 177 10.81 0.65 -20.54
N ARG A 178 10.66 -0.68 -20.41
CA ARG A 178 11.76 -1.65 -20.64
C ARG A 178 12.31 -1.62 -22.07
N THR A 179 11.45 -1.32 -23.04
CA THR A 179 11.78 -1.35 -24.47
C THR A 179 12.13 0.03 -25.03
N ALA A 180 11.99 1.08 -24.22
CA ALA A 180 12.25 2.46 -24.62
C ALA A 180 13.75 2.80 -24.62
N SER A 181 14.10 3.99 -25.13
CA SER A 181 15.46 4.52 -24.97
C SER A 181 15.76 4.82 -23.49
N VAL A 182 17.03 4.97 -23.14
CA VAL A 182 17.46 5.24 -21.76
C VAL A 182 16.88 6.56 -21.21
N GLU A 183 16.79 7.58 -22.07
CA GLU A 183 16.19 8.86 -21.69
C GLU A 183 14.68 8.71 -21.45
N ALA A 184 13.99 8.03 -22.37
CA ALA A 184 12.55 7.81 -22.27
C ALA A 184 12.16 6.89 -21.10
N CYS A 185 12.99 5.88 -20.78
CA CYS A 185 12.72 5.03 -19.63
C CYS A 185 12.93 5.79 -18.31
N ASN A 186 13.79 6.80 -18.25
CA ASN A 186 14.01 7.62 -17.05
C ASN A 186 12.99 8.74 -16.85
N ASP A 187 12.26 9.16 -17.90
CA ASP A 187 11.18 10.18 -17.86
C ASP A 187 9.78 9.56 -18.05
N ARG A 188 9.59 8.35 -17.53
CA ARG A 188 8.35 7.58 -17.71
C ARG A 188 7.23 8.12 -16.82
N LYS A 189 6.04 8.30 -17.41
CA LYS A 189 4.86 8.88 -16.75
C LYS A 189 3.92 7.80 -16.19
N ALA A 190 3.27 8.13 -15.08
CA ALA A 190 2.18 7.33 -14.54
C ALA A 190 0.88 7.61 -15.33
N THR A 191 0.48 6.66 -16.17
CA THR A 191 -0.71 6.75 -17.06
C THR A 191 -1.86 5.84 -16.61
N GLY A 192 -1.65 5.02 -15.59
CA GLY A 192 -2.65 4.13 -15.01
C GLY A 192 -3.82 4.87 -14.35
N PRO A 193 -4.88 4.13 -13.99
CA PRO A 193 -6.02 4.69 -13.27
C PRO A 193 -5.63 5.11 -11.86
N GLU A 194 -6.50 5.89 -11.23
CA GLU A 194 -6.43 6.18 -9.80
C GLU A 194 -6.83 4.94 -9.00
N LEU A 195 -5.91 4.47 -8.15
CA LEU A 195 -6.07 3.27 -7.34
C LEU A 195 -5.86 3.60 -5.85
N ASP A 196 -6.59 2.89 -5.00
CA ASP A 196 -6.42 2.97 -3.54
C ASP A 196 -5.69 1.75 -2.95
N VAL A 197 -5.55 0.66 -3.71
CA VAL A 197 -4.88 -0.57 -3.29
C VAL A 197 -4.06 -1.19 -4.41
N ILE A 198 -3.07 -1.98 -4.01
CA ILE A 198 -2.23 -2.80 -4.89
C ILE A 198 -2.63 -4.27 -4.73
N HIS A 199 -2.98 -4.95 -5.82
CA HIS A 199 -3.18 -6.39 -5.82
C HIS A 199 -1.84 -7.13 -5.92
N ILE A 200 -1.56 -7.99 -4.94
CA ILE A 200 -0.33 -8.77 -4.83
C ILE A 200 -0.62 -10.26 -4.99
N PRO A 201 0.16 -11.01 -5.80
CA PRO A 201 -0.01 -12.45 -5.89
C PRO A 201 0.39 -13.13 -4.59
N ALA A 202 -0.54 -13.87 -4.00
CA ALA A 202 -0.30 -14.68 -2.81
C ALA A 202 -0.16 -16.16 -3.15
N ARG A 203 -0.96 -16.66 -4.09
CA ARG A 203 -0.89 -18.03 -4.60
C ARG A 203 -1.15 -18.06 -6.09
N LEU A 204 -0.38 -18.85 -6.83
CA LEU A 204 -0.57 -19.09 -8.26
C LEU A 204 -0.43 -20.59 -8.51
N ASN A 205 -1.37 -21.18 -9.23
CA ASN A 205 -1.40 -22.61 -9.56
C ASN A 205 -1.18 -23.52 -8.34
N GLY A 206 -1.77 -23.16 -7.20
CA GLY A 206 -1.67 -23.92 -5.95
C GLY A 206 -0.40 -23.67 -5.13
N THR A 207 0.56 -22.90 -5.66
CA THR A 207 1.84 -22.60 -5.00
C THR A 207 1.81 -21.21 -4.37
N ASP A 208 2.19 -21.10 -3.10
CA ASP A 208 2.32 -19.81 -2.42
C ASP A 208 3.50 -19.02 -3.00
N VAL A 209 3.26 -17.77 -3.42
CA VAL A 209 4.24 -16.92 -4.10
C VAL A 209 4.46 -15.55 -3.44
N TYR A 210 3.76 -15.23 -2.35
CA TYR A 210 3.90 -13.95 -1.63
C TYR A 210 5.34 -13.66 -1.15
N SER A 211 6.17 -14.70 -0.96
CA SER A 211 7.57 -14.58 -0.56
C SER A 211 8.47 -14.05 -1.68
N ASN A 212 7.99 -14.09 -2.93
CA ASN A 212 8.67 -13.56 -4.11
C ASN A 212 8.26 -12.12 -4.42
N VAL A 213 7.46 -11.48 -3.56
CA VAL A 213 7.01 -10.10 -3.72
C VAL A 213 7.73 -9.20 -2.72
N TYR A 214 8.27 -8.10 -3.23
CA TYR A 214 8.95 -7.07 -2.44
C TYR A 214 8.45 -5.69 -2.82
N LEU A 215 8.26 -4.83 -1.82
CA LEU A 215 7.74 -3.47 -2.00
C LEU A 215 8.73 -2.45 -1.45
N ALA A 216 8.87 -1.32 -2.12
CA ALA A 216 9.65 -0.19 -1.63
C ALA A 216 8.95 1.12 -1.91
N PHE A 217 9.29 2.13 -1.12
CA PHE A 217 8.90 3.51 -1.35
C PHE A 217 10.15 4.37 -1.64
N SER A 218 9.96 5.43 -2.43
CA SER A 218 10.95 6.48 -2.71
C SER A 218 10.24 7.80 -2.94
N GLU A 219 10.80 8.93 -2.49
CA GLU A 219 10.24 10.25 -2.82
C GLU A 219 10.43 10.60 -4.28
N THR A 220 11.59 10.23 -4.84
CA THR A 220 11.93 10.47 -6.23
C THR A 220 11.79 9.19 -7.05
N GLN A 221 11.40 9.35 -8.31
CA GLN A 221 11.39 8.24 -9.25
C GLN A 221 12.81 7.70 -9.40
N TRP A 222 13.00 6.40 -9.20
CA TRP A 222 14.28 5.73 -9.43
C TRP A 222 14.66 5.75 -10.90
N SER A 223 15.95 5.93 -11.14
CA SER A 223 16.49 5.74 -12.48
C SER A 223 16.39 4.27 -12.90
N TRP A 224 16.34 4.04 -14.20
CA TRP A 224 16.26 2.71 -14.78
C TRP A 224 17.52 1.90 -14.52
N GLU A 225 18.69 2.55 -14.44
CA GLU A 225 19.96 1.92 -14.09
C GLU A 225 19.93 1.40 -12.66
N TYR A 226 19.37 2.18 -11.72
CA TYR A 226 19.21 1.74 -10.34
C TYR A 226 18.23 0.55 -10.24
N ILE A 227 17.10 0.61 -10.95
CA ILE A 227 16.16 -0.52 -11.05
C ILE A 227 16.87 -1.76 -11.60
N SER A 228 17.61 -1.61 -12.69
CA SER A 228 18.36 -2.70 -13.32
C SER A 228 19.40 -3.31 -12.37
N ALA A 229 20.10 -2.47 -11.59
CA ALA A 229 21.03 -2.94 -10.56
C ALA A 229 20.34 -3.75 -9.45
N LEU A 230 19.13 -3.35 -9.04
CA LEU A 230 18.32 -4.14 -8.11
C LEU A 230 17.91 -5.48 -8.72
N GLU A 231 17.45 -5.52 -9.97
CA GLU A 231 17.03 -6.76 -10.64
C GLU A 231 18.16 -7.76 -10.83
N LEU A 232 19.40 -7.28 -10.98
CA LEU A 232 20.58 -8.12 -11.13
C LEU A 232 21.04 -8.77 -9.82
N ASN A 233 20.70 -8.20 -8.66
CA ASN A 233 21.15 -8.70 -7.37
C ASN A 233 20.01 -8.76 -6.34
N THR A 234 19.61 -9.99 -5.98
CA THR A 234 18.55 -10.24 -4.99
C THR A 234 18.90 -9.68 -3.61
N ASP A 235 20.18 -9.59 -3.24
CA ASP A 235 20.59 -9.00 -1.96
C ASP A 235 20.24 -7.51 -1.91
N TYR A 236 20.35 -6.79 -3.03
CA TYR A 236 19.97 -5.39 -3.10
C TYR A 236 18.46 -5.20 -2.98
N VAL A 237 17.66 -6.07 -3.61
CA VAL A 237 16.19 -6.06 -3.44
C VAL A 237 15.82 -6.32 -2.00
N THR A 238 16.41 -7.34 -1.36
CA THR A 238 16.06 -7.69 0.04
C THR A 238 16.54 -6.64 1.04
N ALA A 239 17.62 -5.92 0.77
CA ALA A 239 18.11 -4.81 1.59
C ALA A 239 17.24 -3.55 1.41
N ARG A 240 16.89 -3.20 0.17
CA ARG A 240 16.17 -1.95 -0.15
C ARG A 240 14.65 -2.06 0.05
N CYS A 241 14.09 -3.24 -0.16
CA CYS A 241 12.66 -3.48 -0.22
C CYS A 241 12.16 -4.33 0.96
N ARG A 242 10.84 -4.33 1.16
CA ARG A 242 10.14 -5.03 2.22
C ARG A 242 9.39 -6.21 1.63
N SER A 243 9.69 -7.41 2.13
CA SER A 243 9.04 -8.64 1.67
C SER A 243 7.57 -8.71 2.06
N ALA A 244 6.74 -9.26 1.17
CA ALA A 244 5.34 -9.58 1.44
C ALA A 244 5.12 -10.93 2.13
N LYS A 245 6.18 -11.51 2.70
CA LYS A 245 6.11 -12.80 3.41
C LYS A 245 4.97 -12.85 4.43
N ALA A 246 4.74 -11.79 5.21
CA ALA A 246 3.74 -11.79 6.28
C ALA A 246 2.27 -11.97 5.81
N ILE A 247 1.99 -11.90 4.50
CA ILE A 247 0.69 -12.28 3.93
C ILE A 247 0.26 -13.68 4.40
N TRP A 248 1.20 -14.61 4.61
CA TRP A 248 0.89 -15.95 5.12
C TRP A 248 0.08 -15.91 6.44
N ALA A 249 0.41 -14.98 7.34
CA ALA A 249 -0.25 -14.83 8.64
C ALA A 249 -1.66 -14.22 8.48
N PHE A 250 -1.82 -13.26 7.56
CA PHE A 250 -3.12 -12.68 7.23
C PHE A 250 -4.09 -13.71 6.65
N LEU A 251 -3.61 -14.55 5.74
CA LEU A 251 -4.38 -15.65 5.16
C LEU A 251 -4.65 -16.74 6.21
N GLY A 252 -3.70 -16.98 7.12
CA GLY A 252 -3.88 -17.86 8.27
C GLY A 252 -4.88 -17.36 9.32
N GLY A 253 -5.39 -16.13 9.20
CA GLY A 253 -6.32 -15.55 10.17
C GLY A 253 -5.67 -15.17 11.51
N GLN A 254 -4.37 -14.90 11.51
CA GLN A 254 -3.67 -14.45 12.71
C GLN A 254 -4.21 -13.08 13.16
N PRO A 255 -4.43 -12.89 14.48
CA PRO A 255 -4.98 -11.65 15.01
C PRO A 255 -3.99 -10.49 14.93
N SER A 256 -2.69 -10.76 14.89
CA SER A 256 -1.66 -9.74 14.70
C SER A 256 -0.68 -10.17 13.62
N LEU A 257 -0.22 -9.19 12.84
CA LEU A 257 0.79 -9.39 11.81
C LEU A 257 2.13 -8.83 12.32
N ARG A 258 3.24 -9.41 11.83
CA ARG A 258 4.60 -9.03 12.26
C ARG A 258 5.34 -8.32 11.13
N GLY A 259 6.40 -7.60 11.50
CA GLY A 259 7.36 -7.07 10.54
C GLY A 259 6.87 -5.85 9.76
N GLY A 260 6.04 -5.00 10.37
CA GLY A 260 5.48 -3.79 9.76
C GLY A 260 4.21 -4.04 8.95
N TRP A 261 3.66 -5.25 9.00
CA TRP A 261 2.34 -5.56 8.48
C TRP A 261 1.28 -5.38 9.57
N LYS A 262 0.10 -4.85 9.23
CA LYS A 262 -1.08 -4.78 10.09
C LYS A 262 -2.35 -5.05 9.29
N HIS A 263 -3.43 -5.47 9.94
CA HIS A 263 -4.75 -5.38 9.31
C HIS A 263 -5.10 -3.90 9.21
N LEU A 264 -5.68 -3.47 8.09
CA LEU A 264 -5.95 -2.04 7.90
C LEU A 264 -6.94 -1.51 8.95
N ASP A 265 -7.91 -2.34 9.35
CA ASP A 265 -8.92 -1.99 10.34
C ASP A 265 -8.32 -1.71 11.74
N GLU A 266 -7.11 -2.18 12.02
CA GLU A 266 -6.38 -1.95 13.26
C GLU A 266 -5.60 -0.62 13.26
N MET A 267 -5.47 0.02 12.10
CA MET A 267 -4.84 1.34 12.01
C MET A 267 -5.73 2.37 12.70
N PRO A 268 -5.21 3.23 13.59
CA PRO A 268 -6.01 4.29 14.18
C PRO A 268 -6.39 5.30 13.10
N ALA A 269 -7.36 6.17 13.40
CA ALA A 269 -7.73 7.25 12.49
C ALA A 269 -6.52 8.15 12.24
N MET A 270 -6.32 8.53 10.97
CA MET A 270 -5.19 9.37 10.57
C MET A 270 -5.61 10.38 9.52
N ARG A 271 -5.12 11.61 9.64
CA ARG A 271 -5.27 12.63 8.60
C ARG A 271 -4.26 12.44 7.48
N ALA A 272 -4.51 13.11 6.35
CA ALA A 272 -3.54 13.18 5.26
C ALA A 272 -2.22 13.82 5.74
N ARG A 273 -1.12 13.46 5.09
CA ARG A 273 0.19 14.03 5.43
C ARG A 273 0.31 15.43 4.86
N ASP A 274 0.75 16.36 5.69
CA ASP A 274 1.07 17.74 5.33
C ASP A 274 2.54 17.97 5.64
N SER A 275 3.37 18.06 4.60
CA SER A 275 4.82 18.17 4.77
C SER A 275 5.23 19.46 5.49
N ALA A 276 4.47 20.55 5.37
CA ALA A 276 4.84 21.82 5.98
C ALA A 276 4.61 21.78 7.49
N ILE A 277 3.44 21.31 7.93
CA ILE A 277 3.11 21.16 9.35
C ILE A 277 3.92 20.03 9.98
N GLU A 278 4.07 18.90 9.28
CA GLU A 278 4.79 17.74 9.79
C GLU A 278 6.28 18.04 10.03
N SER A 279 6.92 18.81 9.14
CA SER A 279 8.32 19.22 9.32
C SER A 279 8.52 20.14 10.53
N ASP A 280 7.46 20.86 10.91
CA ASP A 280 7.49 21.74 12.06
C ASP A 280 7.19 20.97 13.37
N ALA A 281 6.56 19.80 13.29
CA ALA A 281 6.17 18.98 14.44
C ALA A 281 7.34 18.15 14.99
N ALA A 282 7.62 18.27 16.29
CA ALA A 282 8.61 17.41 16.96
C ALA A 282 8.23 15.92 16.92
N LEU A 283 6.92 15.62 16.91
CA LEU A 283 6.36 14.27 16.89
C LEU A 283 5.30 14.18 15.79
N PRO A 284 5.67 13.86 14.54
CA PRO A 284 4.76 13.77 13.39
C PRO A 284 3.53 12.89 13.65
N GLY A 285 3.68 11.81 14.43
CA GLY A 285 2.56 10.94 14.81
C GLY A 285 1.43 11.66 15.54
N HIS A 286 1.73 12.64 16.40
CA HIS A 286 0.70 13.40 17.11
C HIS A 286 -0.16 14.22 16.15
N TRP A 287 0.48 14.90 15.19
CA TRP A 287 -0.23 15.61 14.12
C TRP A 287 -1.10 14.65 13.30
N LEU A 288 -0.53 13.52 12.88
CA LEU A 288 -1.24 12.55 12.04
C LEU A 288 -2.48 11.95 12.72
N HIS A 289 -2.45 11.76 14.04
CA HIS A 289 -3.61 11.27 14.81
C HIS A 289 -4.61 12.37 15.20
N ASP A 290 -4.21 13.64 15.12
CA ASP A 290 -5.04 14.80 15.44
C ASP A 290 -5.93 15.17 14.24
N VAL A 291 -6.86 14.28 13.90
CA VAL A 291 -7.69 14.37 12.69
C VAL A 291 -8.52 15.66 12.68
N ASP A 292 -9.09 16.06 13.81
CA ASP A 292 -9.88 17.30 13.91
C ASP A 292 -9.00 18.55 14.11
N GLY A 293 -7.71 18.39 14.38
CA GLY A 293 -6.76 19.49 14.60
C GLY A 293 -6.85 20.13 15.99
N ALA A 294 -7.69 19.61 16.89
CA ALA A 294 -7.97 20.26 18.17
C ALA A 294 -6.73 20.31 19.07
N LYS A 295 -5.92 19.24 19.10
CA LYS A 295 -4.71 19.20 19.94
C LYS A 295 -3.63 20.13 19.40
N SER A 296 -3.49 20.21 18.09
CA SER A 296 -2.51 21.07 17.42
C SER A 296 -2.90 22.54 17.55
N GLN A 297 -4.20 22.86 17.47
CA GLN A 297 -4.71 24.20 17.74
C GLN A 297 -4.47 24.59 19.21
N GLN A 298 -4.78 23.70 20.16
CA GLN A 298 -4.52 23.95 21.57
C GLN A 298 -3.03 24.23 21.85
N ALA A 299 -2.12 23.49 21.21
CA ALA A 299 -0.68 23.72 21.32
C ALA A 299 -0.26 25.08 20.71
N GLN A 300 -0.87 25.47 19.61
CA GLN A 300 -0.66 26.77 18.99
C GLN A 300 -1.14 27.92 19.90
N ASP A 301 -2.34 27.80 20.48
CA ASP A 301 -2.93 28.79 21.38
C ASP A 301 -2.09 28.96 22.66
N ALA A 302 -1.60 27.85 23.22
CA ALA A 302 -0.71 27.88 24.38
C ALA A 302 0.61 28.61 24.10
N LEU A 303 1.17 28.45 22.90
CA LEU A 303 2.38 29.15 22.45
C LEU A 303 2.16 30.66 22.34
N VAL A 304 1.00 31.08 21.82
CA VAL A 304 0.61 32.50 21.74
C VAL A 304 0.42 33.09 23.14
N ALA A 305 -0.38 32.43 23.99
CA ALA A 305 -0.65 32.87 25.35
C ALA A 305 0.64 33.01 26.19
N GLN A 306 1.59 32.08 26.03
CA GLN A 306 2.88 32.15 26.71
C GLN A 306 3.68 33.41 26.30
N ARG A 307 3.65 33.81 25.03
CA ARG A 307 4.33 35.03 24.58
C ARG A 307 3.66 36.28 25.11
N ASP A 308 2.33 36.37 24.99
CA ASP A 308 1.57 37.54 25.43
C ASP A 308 1.83 37.84 26.92
N ALA A 309 1.93 36.79 27.75
CA ALA A 309 2.30 36.92 29.16
C ALA A 309 3.74 37.44 29.37
N ILE A 310 4.70 36.99 28.55
CA ILE A 310 6.10 37.47 28.58
C ILE A 310 6.18 38.95 28.16
N GLU A 311 5.46 39.35 27.12
CA GLU A 311 5.45 40.74 26.62
C GLU A 311 4.74 41.71 27.58
N ALA A 312 3.73 41.24 28.31
CA ALA A 312 3.01 42.03 29.31
C ALA A 312 3.79 42.26 30.63
N ASP A 313 5.02 41.70 30.77
CA ASP A 313 5.82 41.68 32.01
C ASP A 313 5.01 41.15 33.22
N GLU A 314 4.03 40.28 32.95
CA GLU A 314 3.28 39.57 33.97
C GLU A 314 4.21 38.52 34.58
N ARG A 315 4.92 38.91 35.63
CA ARG A 315 5.69 37.98 36.49
C ARG A 315 4.74 36.95 37.08
N VAL A 316 4.63 35.82 36.38
CA VAL A 316 4.74 34.41 36.79
C VAL A 316 4.18 33.65 35.58
N VAL A 317 5.00 33.52 34.54
CA VAL A 317 4.96 32.27 33.79
C VAL A 317 5.78 31.34 34.66
N ASP A 318 5.13 30.55 35.51
CA ASP A 318 5.80 29.36 36.02
C ASP A 318 6.25 28.64 34.76
N ALA A 319 7.56 28.70 34.51
CA ALA A 319 8.18 27.91 33.47
C ALA A 319 8.13 26.48 34.02
N ASP A 320 6.92 25.91 34.04
CA ASP A 320 6.69 24.48 34.07
C ASP A 320 7.30 23.96 32.78
N TYR A 321 8.63 23.84 32.84
CA TYR A 321 9.49 23.09 31.94
C TYR A 321 9.02 21.64 31.83
N PHE A 322 8.09 21.22 32.70
CA PHE A 322 7.20 20.07 32.50
C PHE A 322 6.16 20.37 31.41
N ILE A 323 6.70 20.47 30.20
CA ILE A 323 5.93 20.24 28.99
C ILE A 323 5.53 18.76 29.02
N GLU A 324 4.35 18.42 29.56
CA GLU A 324 3.88 17.02 29.64
C GLU A 324 3.74 16.33 28.27
N THR A 325 4.00 17.02 27.16
CA THR A 325 4.42 16.41 25.90
C THR A 325 5.06 17.49 25.04
N PRO A 326 6.35 17.40 24.64
CA PRO A 326 7.00 18.46 23.88
C PRO A 326 6.39 18.58 22.47
N SER A 327 5.27 19.28 22.37
CA SER A 327 4.73 19.82 21.11
C SER A 327 5.49 21.09 20.74
N LEU A 328 6.81 21.06 20.88
CA LEU A 328 7.66 22.15 20.46
C LEU A 328 7.63 22.16 18.95
N TYR A 329 6.84 23.07 18.38
CA TYR A 329 6.97 23.52 17.00
C TYR A 329 8.02 24.64 16.99
N PRO A 330 9.33 24.33 16.89
CA PRO A 330 10.37 25.31 17.17
C PRO A 330 10.32 26.44 16.14
N ARG A 331 9.93 26.11 14.92
CA ARG A 331 9.68 27.06 13.85
C ARG A 331 8.47 27.95 14.14
N TRP A 332 7.37 27.44 14.69
CA TRP A 332 6.21 28.27 15.03
C TRP A 332 6.55 29.27 16.11
N ARG A 333 7.36 28.87 17.11
CA ARG A 333 7.90 29.79 18.09
C ARG A 333 8.72 30.89 17.42
N GLN A 334 9.58 30.55 16.47
CA GLN A 334 10.37 31.53 15.72
C GLN A 334 9.49 32.48 14.89
N LEU A 335 8.55 31.95 14.10
CA LEU A 335 7.61 32.73 13.30
C LEU A 335 6.84 33.72 14.20
N HIS A 336 6.33 33.23 15.32
CA HIS A 336 5.60 34.07 16.26
C HIS A 336 6.49 35.16 16.88
N LEU A 337 7.73 34.86 17.27
CA LEU A 337 8.70 35.85 17.75
C LEU A 337 9.05 36.92 16.70
N GLN A 338 8.96 36.57 15.42
CA GLN A 338 9.18 37.49 14.30
C GLN A 338 7.91 38.29 13.92
N GLY A 339 6.79 38.06 14.61
CA GLY A 339 5.49 38.65 14.26
C GLY A 339 4.89 38.09 12.97
N GLU A 340 5.39 36.96 12.48
CA GLU A 340 4.89 36.28 11.30
C GLU A 340 3.64 35.44 11.64
N ALA A 341 2.81 35.21 10.63
CA ALA A 341 1.59 34.41 10.78
C ALA A 341 1.95 32.94 11.04
N LEU A 342 1.27 32.34 12.03
CA LEU A 342 1.34 30.90 12.27
C LEU A 342 0.52 30.14 11.21
N PRO A 343 0.87 28.87 10.91
CA PRO A 343 0.11 28.08 9.95
C PRO A 343 -1.31 27.82 10.47
N ALA A 344 -2.28 27.81 9.56
CA ALA A 344 -3.66 27.53 9.90
C ALA A 344 -3.85 26.04 10.21
N ILE A 345 -4.43 25.73 11.37
CA ILE A 345 -4.77 24.36 11.75
C ILE A 345 -6.19 24.06 11.33
N ASN A 346 -6.33 23.36 10.21
CA ASN A 346 -7.63 22.97 9.67
C ASN A 346 -8.02 21.57 10.18
N ALA A 347 -9.31 21.33 10.35
CA ALA A 347 -9.83 19.98 10.53
C ALA A 347 -9.59 19.15 9.26
N GLY A 348 -9.06 17.94 9.44
CA GLY A 348 -8.83 16.97 8.38
C GLY A 348 -9.94 15.91 8.31
N THR A 349 -9.67 14.84 7.57
CA THR A 349 -10.52 13.65 7.48
C THR A 349 -9.69 12.40 7.77
N ASP A 350 -10.30 11.34 8.32
CA ASP A 350 -9.62 10.05 8.44
C ASP A 350 -9.46 9.45 7.03
N VAL A 351 -8.26 9.55 6.47
CA VAL A 351 -7.97 9.12 5.10
C VAL A 351 -8.03 7.60 4.93
N LEU A 352 -8.01 6.85 6.04
CA LEU A 352 -8.15 5.40 6.01
C LEU A 352 -9.60 4.94 6.13
N ASN A 353 -10.53 5.84 6.46
CA ASN A 353 -11.91 5.46 6.78
C ASN A 353 -12.65 4.77 5.63
N THR A 354 -12.47 5.23 4.39
CA THR A 354 -13.08 4.63 3.19
C THR A 354 -12.53 3.24 2.86
N LEU A 355 -11.41 2.88 3.46
CA LEU A 355 -10.73 1.61 3.26
C LEU A 355 -11.09 0.57 4.34
N ARG A 356 -11.69 1.01 5.45
CA ARG A 356 -12.10 0.14 6.57
C ARG A 356 -13.20 -0.83 6.16
N GLY A 357 -13.21 -2.01 6.80
CA GLY A 357 -14.17 -3.07 6.54
C GLY A 357 -13.98 -3.81 5.22
N ARG A 358 -13.00 -3.42 4.39
CA ARG A 358 -12.71 -4.07 3.11
C ARG A 358 -11.82 -5.31 3.24
N HIS A 359 -11.42 -5.73 4.44
CA HIS A 359 -10.46 -6.84 4.66
C HIS A 359 -9.11 -6.62 3.96
N LEU A 360 -8.58 -5.41 4.09
CA LEU A 360 -7.28 -5.03 3.56
C LEU A 360 -6.17 -5.28 4.58
N VAL A 361 -4.97 -5.50 4.07
CA VAL A 361 -3.74 -5.43 4.86
C VAL A 361 -2.94 -4.21 4.45
N THR A 362 -2.13 -3.74 5.39
CA THR A 362 -1.16 -2.68 5.13
C THR A 362 0.24 -3.15 5.48
N LEU A 363 1.21 -2.65 4.71
CA LEU A 363 2.64 -2.79 4.97
C LEU A 363 3.22 -1.39 5.11
N HIS A 364 3.81 -1.11 6.28
CA HIS A 364 4.63 0.07 6.50
C HIS A 364 5.92 -0.07 5.68
N LEU A 365 6.07 0.73 4.63
CA LEU A 365 7.26 0.80 3.80
C LEU A 365 8.26 1.77 4.42
N ARG A 366 9.56 1.42 4.35
CA ARG A 366 10.61 2.28 4.88
C ARG A 366 10.73 3.53 4.03
N ASP A 367 10.88 4.65 4.70
CA ASP A 367 11.24 5.92 4.12
C ASP A 367 12.71 5.88 3.65
N SER A 368 13.00 6.36 2.44
CA SER A 368 14.36 6.49 1.91
C SER A 368 15.26 7.42 2.77
N LEU A 369 14.69 8.42 3.43
CA LEU A 369 15.42 9.34 4.32
C LEU A 369 15.89 8.65 5.62
N GLN A 370 15.17 7.61 6.06
CA GLN A 370 15.54 6.84 7.25
C GLN A 370 16.40 5.62 6.93
N ALA A 371 16.43 5.14 5.68
CA ALA A 371 17.29 4.02 5.26
C ALA A 371 18.77 4.41 5.14
N ALA A 372 19.10 5.71 5.20
CA ALA A 372 20.45 6.25 5.17
C ALA A 372 20.99 6.61 6.57
N ARG A 373 20.24 6.34 7.64
CA ARG A 373 20.67 6.41 9.05
C ARG A 373 20.64 5.01 9.65
#